data_AF-A0A6G5QDW2-F1
#
_entry.id   AF-A0A6G5QDW2-F1
#
_cell.length_a   1.000
_cell.length_b   1.000
_cell.length_c   1.000
_cell.angle_alpha   90.00
_cell.angle_beta   90.00
_cell.angle_gamma   90.00
#
_symmetry.space_group_name_H-M   'P 1'
#
loop_
_entity.id
_entity.type
_entity.pdbx_description
1 polymer ?
#
loop_
_entity_poly.entity_id
_entity_poly.type
_entity_poly.pdbx_seq_one_letter_code
_entity_poly.pdbx_strand_id
1 'polypeptide(L)'
;MTSDRKIELFSKERLSSYADDDEHIANFKLIKNISDKLGVIEIITRNKVAKTLDIKDDTFISRQTLGYWVELMDNEKIHNKIVDFGNIDFRDYSKGNKNNKLLNYQKVWFAYSLVRTIRNRAFHFENLYKLNENKTPRLSTKRGKTIIGIEPTKIECFLNDILKCFDNGLIEYLNGG
;
A
#
# COMPACT_ATOMS: atom_id res chain seq x y z
N MET A 1 31.49 -2.55 -0.16
CA MET A 1 31.30 -3.95 -0.62
C MET A 1 31.64 -4.02 -2.10
N THR A 2 32.46 -4.98 -2.53
CA THR A 2 32.82 -5.15 -3.95
C THR A 2 31.62 -5.60 -4.79
N SER A 3 31.68 -5.43 -6.11
CA SER A 3 30.61 -5.85 -7.04
C SER A 3 30.33 -7.35 -6.96
N ASP A 4 31.39 -8.17 -6.98
CA ASP A 4 31.27 -9.64 -6.93
C ASP A 4 30.58 -10.10 -5.63
N ARG A 5 30.93 -9.47 -4.50
CA ARG A 5 30.31 -9.78 -3.21
C ARG A 5 28.83 -9.38 -3.17
N LYS A 6 28.43 -8.31 -3.86
CA LYS A 6 27.01 -7.94 -3.98
C LYS A 6 26.24 -8.94 -4.82
N ILE A 7 26.79 -9.36 -5.95
CA ILE A 7 26.15 -10.34 -6.84
C ILE A 7 25.99 -11.67 -6.10
N GLU A 8 27.00 -12.11 -5.35
CA GLU A 8 26.94 -13.31 -4.52
C GLU A 8 25.81 -13.23 -3.47
N LEU A 9 25.66 -12.09 -2.79
CA LEU A 9 24.68 -11.94 -1.72
C LEU A 9 23.25 -11.67 -2.20
N PHE A 10 23.09 -10.95 -3.31
CA PHE A 10 21.79 -10.43 -3.74
C PHE A 10 21.29 -10.99 -5.07
N SER A 11 22.14 -11.68 -5.85
CA SER A 11 21.96 -12.01 -7.28
C SER A 11 22.09 -10.81 -8.23
N LYS A 12 22.54 -11.09 -9.45
CA LYS A 12 22.64 -10.10 -10.53
C LYS A 12 21.25 -9.59 -10.93
N GLU A 13 20.28 -10.49 -11.01
CA GLU A 13 18.90 -10.20 -11.40
C GLU A 13 18.24 -9.20 -10.44
N ARG A 14 18.41 -9.40 -9.12
CA ARG A 14 17.92 -8.46 -8.11
C ARG A 14 18.55 -7.08 -8.28
N LEU A 15 19.88 -7.02 -8.38
CA LEU A 15 20.61 -5.75 -8.49
C LEU A 15 20.25 -5.00 -9.78
N SER A 16 20.05 -5.71 -10.89
CA SER A 16 19.62 -5.12 -12.17
C SER A 16 18.21 -4.50 -12.14
N SER A 17 17.43 -4.79 -11.10
CA SER A 17 16.09 -4.21 -10.93
C SER A 17 16.12 -2.78 -10.35
N TYR A 18 17.29 -2.32 -9.88
CA TYR A 18 17.51 -0.99 -9.32
C TYR A 18 18.35 -0.12 -10.25
N ALA A 19 18.22 1.19 -10.15
CA ALA A 19 19.06 2.13 -10.90
C ALA A 19 20.53 2.07 -10.49
N ASP A 20 20.78 1.99 -9.19
CA ASP A 20 22.10 1.95 -8.56
C ASP A 20 22.01 1.34 -7.14
N ASP A 21 23.16 1.26 -6.46
CA ASP A 21 23.22 0.77 -5.08
C ASP A 21 22.47 1.69 -4.10
N ASP A 22 22.41 2.99 -4.37
CA ASP A 22 21.74 3.96 -3.50
C ASP A 22 20.22 3.75 -3.54
N GLU A 23 19.64 3.49 -4.71
CA GLU A 23 18.23 3.10 -4.86
C GLU A 23 17.95 1.76 -4.17
N HIS A 24 18.85 0.78 -4.29
CA HIS A 24 18.71 -0.51 -3.61
C HIS A 24 18.67 -0.34 -2.07
N ILE A 25 19.56 0.48 -1.50
CA ILE A 25 19.57 0.81 -0.07
C ILE A 25 18.33 1.63 0.32
N ALA A 26 17.95 2.61 -0.50
CA ALA A 26 16.77 3.43 -0.28
C ALA A 26 15.50 2.58 -0.24
N ASN A 27 15.40 1.54 -1.08
CA ASN A 27 14.27 0.61 -1.09
C ASN A 27 14.14 -0.14 0.25
N PHE A 28 15.23 -0.62 0.83
CA PHE A 28 15.20 -1.23 2.16
C PHE A 28 14.75 -0.25 3.25
N LYS A 29 15.25 1.00 3.20
CA LYS A 29 14.85 2.06 4.15
C LYS A 29 13.37 2.40 4.02
N LEU A 30 12.87 2.51 2.78
CA LEU A 30 11.45 2.74 2.51
C LEU A 30 10.60 1.60 3.07
N ILE A 31 10.96 0.34 2.79
CA ILE A 31 10.23 -0.83 3.32
C ILE A 31 10.21 -0.80 4.84
N LYS A 32 11.35 -0.53 5.49
CA LYS A 32 11.42 -0.37 6.94
C LYS A 32 10.45 0.71 7.43
N ASN A 33 10.44 1.89 6.79
CA ASN A 33 9.64 3.05 7.21
C ASN A 33 8.13 2.88 6.99
N ILE A 34 7.69 1.96 6.13
CA ILE A 34 6.26 1.74 5.85
C ILE A 34 5.70 0.47 6.51
N SER A 35 6.55 -0.37 7.10
CA SER A 35 6.15 -1.69 7.60
C SER A 35 5.13 -1.61 8.73
N ASP A 36 5.34 -0.67 9.66
CA ASP A 36 4.43 -0.36 10.76
C ASP A 36 3.06 0.14 10.27
N LYS A 37 3.06 1.08 9.32
CA LYS A 37 1.87 1.64 8.70
C LYS A 37 1.04 0.57 7.99
N LEU A 38 1.70 -0.31 7.23
CA LEU A 38 1.04 -1.45 6.58
C LEU A 38 0.44 -2.42 7.59
N GLY A 39 1.17 -2.73 8.67
CA GLY A 39 0.68 -3.59 9.74
C GLY A 39 -0.57 -3.03 10.43
N VAL A 40 -0.56 -1.74 10.77
CA VAL A 40 -1.72 -1.07 11.39
C VAL A 40 -2.91 -1.03 10.43
N ILE A 41 -2.70 -0.67 9.16
CA ILE A 41 -3.78 -0.69 8.16
C ILE A 41 -4.38 -2.10 8.07
N GLU A 42 -3.56 -3.15 8.03
CA GLU A 42 -4.04 -4.53 7.98
C GLU A 42 -4.86 -4.92 9.22
N ILE A 43 -4.38 -4.61 10.42
CA ILE A 43 -5.05 -4.92 11.69
C ILE A 43 -6.39 -4.17 11.81
N ILE A 44 -6.42 -2.87 11.49
CA ILE A 44 -7.65 -2.09 11.55
C ILE A 44 -8.67 -2.62 10.53
N THR A 45 -8.21 -2.91 9.31
CA THR A 45 -9.08 -3.41 8.23
C THR A 45 -9.71 -4.73 8.62
N ARG A 46 -8.92 -5.72 9.06
CA ARG A 46 -9.46 -7.03 9.44
C ARG A 46 -10.49 -6.92 10.56
N ASN A 47 -10.20 -6.11 11.59
CA ASN A 47 -11.09 -5.97 12.74
C ASN A 47 -12.41 -5.28 12.33
N LYS A 48 -12.35 -4.26 11.47
CA LYS A 48 -13.55 -3.58 10.96
C LYS A 48 -14.38 -4.46 10.06
N VAL A 49 -13.76 -5.21 9.13
CA VAL A 49 -14.47 -6.14 8.25
C VAL A 49 -15.11 -7.26 9.06
N ALA A 50 -14.36 -7.92 9.95
CA ALA A 50 -14.87 -8.96 10.82
C ALA A 50 -16.06 -8.48 11.67
N LYS A 51 -15.93 -7.31 12.32
CA LYS A 51 -17.02 -6.69 13.08
C LYS A 51 -18.25 -6.39 12.22
N THR A 52 -18.05 -5.90 10.99
CA THR A 52 -19.15 -5.56 10.07
C THR A 52 -19.93 -6.79 9.61
N LEU A 53 -19.28 -7.95 9.57
CA LEU A 53 -19.83 -9.23 9.11
C LEU A 53 -20.15 -10.20 10.26
N ASP A 54 -20.10 -9.74 11.51
CA ASP A 54 -20.31 -10.54 12.73
C ASP A 54 -19.43 -11.81 12.83
N ILE A 55 -18.20 -11.75 12.31
CA ILE A 55 -17.20 -12.82 12.45
C ILE A 55 -16.56 -12.70 13.84
N LYS A 56 -16.65 -13.74 14.66
CA LYS A 56 -16.24 -13.73 16.09
C LYS A 56 -15.04 -14.61 16.44
N ASP A 57 -14.55 -15.41 15.49
CA ASP A 57 -13.39 -16.28 15.74
C ASP A 57 -12.10 -15.46 15.63
N ASP A 58 -11.53 -15.07 16.77
CA ASP A 58 -10.28 -14.30 16.84
C ASP A 58 -9.09 -15.03 16.20
N THR A 59 -9.07 -16.36 16.27
CA THR A 59 -8.01 -17.17 15.64
C THR A 59 -8.14 -17.12 14.12
N PHE A 60 -9.36 -17.25 13.61
CA PHE A 60 -9.63 -17.05 12.20
C PHE A 60 -9.25 -15.63 11.76
N ILE A 61 -9.70 -14.61 12.49
CA ILE A 61 -9.49 -13.20 12.14
C ILE A 61 -8.00 -12.88 12.01
N SER A 62 -7.19 -13.35 12.98
CA SER A 62 -5.76 -13.05 13.04
C SER A 62 -4.90 -13.81 12.03
N ARG A 63 -5.37 -14.94 11.49
CA ARG A 63 -4.62 -15.80 10.56
C ARG A 63 -4.86 -15.50 9.08
N GLN A 64 -5.84 -14.67 8.75
CA GLN A 64 -6.10 -14.27 7.37
C GLN A 64 -5.21 -13.10 6.94
N THR A 65 -4.74 -13.15 5.69
CA THR A 65 -3.92 -12.07 5.12
C THR A 65 -4.75 -10.84 4.79
N LEU A 66 -4.12 -9.66 4.65
CA LEU A 66 -4.77 -8.48 4.07
C LEU A 66 -5.52 -8.77 2.75
N GLY A 67 -4.98 -9.68 1.93
CA GLY A 67 -5.60 -10.03 0.64
C GLY A 67 -7.01 -10.59 0.81
N TYR A 68 -7.18 -11.48 1.79
CA TYR A 68 -8.46 -12.08 2.15
C TYR A 68 -9.46 -11.01 2.60
N TRP A 69 -9.07 -10.11 3.51
CA TRP A 69 -9.98 -9.08 4.03
C TRP A 69 -10.42 -8.08 2.98
N VAL A 70 -9.53 -7.72 2.05
CA VAL A 70 -9.88 -6.83 0.93
C VAL A 70 -10.84 -7.53 -0.03
N GLU A 71 -10.61 -8.80 -0.35
CA GLU A 71 -11.50 -9.58 -1.21
C GLU A 71 -12.89 -9.77 -0.58
N LEU A 72 -12.93 -10.05 0.72
CA LEU A 72 -14.19 -10.15 1.46
C LEU A 72 -14.94 -8.81 1.49
N MET A 73 -14.24 -7.70 1.73
CA MET A 73 -14.82 -6.35 1.65
C MET A 73 -15.40 -6.06 0.25
N ASP A 74 -14.71 -6.48 -0.81
CA ASP A 74 -15.15 -6.33 -2.20
C ASP A 74 -16.42 -7.15 -2.50
N ASN A 75 -16.43 -8.43 -2.10
CA ASN A 75 -17.52 -9.36 -2.32
C ASN A 75 -18.79 -8.95 -1.57
N GLU A 76 -18.64 -8.53 -0.32
CA GLU A 76 -19.76 -8.08 0.55
C GLU A 76 -20.18 -6.63 0.29
N LYS A 77 -19.42 -5.89 -0.56
CA LYS A 77 -19.69 -4.49 -0.93
C LYS A 77 -19.82 -3.55 0.26
N ILE A 78 -19.00 -3.76 1.28
CA ILE A 78 -19.07 -3.04 2.56
C ILE A 78 -18.07 -1.88 2.68
N HIS A 79 -17.41 -1.46 1.61
CA HIS A 79 -16.36 -0.41 1.62
C HIS A 79 -16.72 0.82 2.46
N ASN A 80 -17.93 1.36 2.26
CA ASN A 80 -18.42 2.56 2.96
C ASN A 80 -18.66 2.33 4.45
N LYS A 81 -18.82 1.09 4.90
CA LYS A 81 -18.95 0.74 6.33
C LYS A 81 -17.57 0.62 7.00
N ILE A 82 -16.52 0.36 6.22
CA ILE A 82 -15.16 0.17 6.73
C ILE A 82 -14.48 1.51 6.95
N VAL A 83 -14.47 2.37 5.94
CA VAL A 83 -13.72 3.63 5.98
C VAL A 83 -14.27 4.67 5.01
N ASP A 84 -14.11 5.94 5.38
CA ASP A 84 -14.39 7.08 4.52
C ASP A 84 -13.09 7.72 4.02
N PHE A 85 -12.87 7.61 2.72
CA PHE A 85 -11.79 8.24 1.96
C PHE A 85 -12.28 9.48 1.19
N GLY A 86 -13.37 10.10 1.62
CA GLY A 86 -13.90 11.35 1.08
C GLY A 86 -12.82 12.42 0.90
N ASN A 87 -11.90 12.53 1.87
CA ASN A 87 -10.81 13.51 1.86
C ASN A 87 -9.56 13.10 1.05
N ILE A 88 -9.47 11.85 0.58
CA ILE A 88 -8.34 11.42 -0.25
C ILE A 88 -8.49 11.97 -1.67
N ASP A 89 -7.52 12.75 -2.13
CA ASP A 89 -7.36 13.12 -3.54
C ASP A 89 -6.16 12.41 -4.16
N PHE A 90 -6.43 11.48 -5.07
CA PHE A 90 -5.36 10.71 -5.69
C PHE A 90 -4.38 11.56 -6.52
N ARG A 91 -4.73 12.79 -6.90
CA ARG A 91 -3.81 13.72 -7.57
C ARG A 91 -2.58 14.06 -6.73
N ASP A 92 -2.69 13.93 -5.41
CA ASP A 92 -1.59 14.23 -4.48
C ASP A 92 -0.46 13.19 -4.56
N TYR A 93 -0.74 12.02 -5.13
CA TYR A 93 0.19 10.88 -5.17
C TYR A 93 0.83 10.64 -6.54
N SER A 94 0.32 11.26 -7.62
CA SER A 94 0.93 11.19 -8.95
C SER A 94 0.34 12.25 -9.88
N LYS A 95 1.21 12.94 -10.62
CA LYS A 95 0.80 13.92 -11.65
C LYS A 95 -0.05 13.31 -12.76
N GLY A 96 0.05 11.99 -12.99
CA GLY A 96 -0.72 11.27 -14.00
C GLY A 96 -2.16 10.97 -13.59
N ASN A 97 -2.52 11.15 -12.32
CA ASN A 97 -3.85 10.84 -11.82
C ASN A 97 -4.85 11.92 -12.25
N LYS A 98 -5.98 11.50 -12.81
CA LYS A 98 -7.07 12.40 -13.22
C LYS A 98 -8.05 12.62 -12.08
N ASN A 99 -8.65 13.81 -12.03
CA ASN A 99 -9.81 14.04 -11.18
C ASN A 99 -11.04 13.34 -11.77
N ASN A 100 -11.39 12.19 -11.20
CA ASN A 100 -12.48 11.35 -11.71
C ASN A 100 -13.77 11.46 -10.88
N LYS A 101 -13.88 12.40 -9.92
CA LYS A 101 -15.02 12.52 -8.97
C LYS A 101 -15.47 11.16 -8.41
N LEU A 102 -14.51 10.39 -7.90
CA LEU A 102 -14.76 9.03 -7.39
C LEU A 102 -15.62 9.06 -6.13
N LEU A 103 -16.62 8.18 -6.09
CA LEU A 103 -17.41 7.88 -4.90
C LEU A 103 -16.55 7.17 -3.86
N ASN A 104 -16.93 7.26 -2.58
CA ASN A 104 -16.12 6.70 -1.49
C ASN A 104 -15.75 5.23 -1.71
N TYR A 105 -16.72 4.34 -1.98
CA TYR A 105 -16.44 2.92 -2.22
C TYR A 105 -15.43 2.68 -3.36
N GLN A 106 -15.42 3.56 -4.39
CA GLN A 106 -14.43 3.47 -5.47
C GLN A 106 -13.05 3.89 -4.97
N LYS A 107 -12.96 4.97 -4.17
CA LYS A 107 -11.71 5.39 -3.54
C LYS A 107 -11.15 4.31 -2.64
N VAL A 108 -11.99 3.69 -1.80
CA VAL A 108 -11.61 2.55 -0.94
C VAL A 108 -11.05 1.41 -1.79
N TRP A 109 -11.76 1.00 -2.84
CA TRP A 109 -11.28 -0.05 -3.74
C TRP A 109 -9.92 0.26 -4.39
N PHE A 110 -9.75 1.48 -4.91
CA PHE A 110 -8.48 1.91 -5.54
C PHE A 110 -7.35 1.92 -4.52
N ALA A 111 -7.59 2.50 -3.34
CA ALA A 111 -6.61 2.58 -2.27
C ALA A 111 -6.18 1.20 -1.78
N TYR A 112 -7.12 0.29 -1.48
CA TYR A 112 -6.77 -1.06 -1.01
C TYR A 112 -6.11 -1.94 -2.09
N SER A 113 -6.44 -1.73 -3.36
CA SER A 113 -5.72 -2.36 -4.47
C SER A 113 -4.24 -1.94 -4.49
N LEU A 114 -3.96 -0.66 -4.23
CA LEU A 114 -2.61 -0.12 -4.15
C LEU A 114 -1.90 -0.57 -2.86
N VAL A 115 -2.56 -0.52 -1.69
CA VAL A 115 -2.01 -1.02 -0.42
C VAL A 115 -1.62 -2.49 -0.52
N ARG A 116 -2.48 -3.34 -1.08
CA ARG A 116 -2.14 -4.76 -1.34
C ARG A 116 -0.88 -4.91 -2.19
N THR A 117 -0.78 -4.11 -3.26
CA THR A 117 0.36 -4.15 -4.18
C THR A 117 1.64 -3.71 -3.48
N ILE A 118 1.58 -2.62 -2.70
CA ILE A 118 2.69 -2.11 -1.89
C ILE A 118 3.11 -3.17 -0.86
N ARG A 119 2.15 -3.73 -0.11
CA ARG A 119 2.40 -4.75 0.93
C ARG A 119 3.08 -5.98 0.36
N ASN A 120 2.57 -6.53 -0.75
CA ASN A 120 3.16 -7.73 -1.37
C ASN A 120 4.58 -7.46 -1.88
N ARG A 121 4.79 -6.32 -2.54
CA ARG A 121 6.12 -5.92 -3.02
C ARG A 121 7.10 -5.70 -1.87
N ALA A 122 6.67 -5.03 -0.81
CA ALA A 122 7.48 -4.83 0.39
C ALA A 122 7.85 -6.17 1.05
N PHE A 123 6.89 -7.08 1.18
CA PHE A 123 7.12 -8.43 1.72
C PHE A 123 8.15 -9.23 0.90
N HIS A 124 8.12 -9.12 -0.43
CA HIS A 124 9.10 -9.77 -1.33
C HIS A 124 10.37 -8.93 -1.56
N PHE A 125 10.51 -7.81 -0.85
CA PHE A 125 11.59 -6.83 -1.02
C PHE A 125 11.79 -6.37 -2.47
N GLU A 126 10.73 -6.37 -3.28
CA GLU A 126 10.78 -5.86 -4.66
C GLU A 126 11.11 -4.36 -4.69
N ASN A 127 11.62 -3.88 -5.83
CA ASN A 127 11.91 -2.46 -6.02
C ASN A 127 10.60 -1.64 -6.09
N LEU A 128 10.32 -0.88 -5.03
CA LEU A 128 9.19 0.06 -4.93
C LEU A 128 9.46 1.38 -5.66
N TYR A 129 10.71 1.70 -5.97
CA TYR A 129 11.12 2.85 -6.79
C TYR A 129 10.98 2.61 -8.30
N LYS A 130 10.78 1.35 -8.70
CA LYS A 130 10.69 0.98 -10.11
C LYS A 130 9.55 1.71 -10.82
N LEU A 131 9.87 2.37 -11.92
CA LEU A 131 8.91 2.99 -12.84
C LEU A 131 8.65 2.09 -14.05
N ASN A 132 7.61 2.42 -14.82
CA ASN A 132 7.44 1.88 -16.17
C ASN A 132 8.43 2.54 -17.14
N GLU A 133 8.62 1.96 -18.32
CA GLU A 133 9.54 2.49 -19.35
C GLU A 133 9.24 3.94 -19.75
N ASN A 134 7.95 4.30 -19.77
CA ASN A 134 7.47 5.66 -20.03
C ASN A 134 7.55 6.60 -18.80
N LYS A 135 8.31 6.23 -17.77
CA LYS A 135 8.49 6.98 -16.50
C LYS A 135 7.21 7.20 -15.70
N THR A 136 6.15 6.44 -15.97
CA THR A 136 4.95 6.45 -15.13
C THR A 136 5.09 5.53 -13.91
N PRO A 137 4.34 5.76 -12.84
CA PRO A 137 4.36 4.88 -11.68
C PRO A 137 4.01 3.43 -12.02
N ARG A 138 4.89 2.49 -11.64
CA ARG A 138 4.60 1.04 -11.74
C ARG A 138 3.58 0.61 -10.70
N LEU A 139 3.58 1.26 -9.53
CA LEU A 139 2.53 1.13 -8.52
C LEU A 139 1.28 1.83 -9.03
N SER A 140 0.48 1.11 -9.80
CA SER A 140 -0.78 1.59 -10.32
C SER A 140 -1.83 0.49 -10.36
N THR A 141 -3.09 0.89 -10.33
CA THR A 141 -4.22 0.00 -10.52
C THR A 141 -5.22 0.63 -11.49
N LYS A 142 -5.96 -0.22 -12.21
CA LYS A 142 -6.90 0.19 -13.24
C LYS A 142 -8.27 -0.42 -12.96
N ARG A 143 -9.32 0.38 -13.07
CA ARG A 143 -10.71 -0.08 -13.07
C ARG A 143 -11.49 0.66 -14.14
N GLY A 144 -11.99 -0.09 -15.13
CA GLY A 144 -12.59 0.50 -16.32
C GLY A 144 -11.60 1.41 -17.05
N LYS A 145 -11.98 2.68 -17.22
CA LYS A 145 -11.14 3.71 -17.88
C LYS A 145 -10.24 4.49 -16.91
N THR A 146 -10.42 4.29 -15.60
CA THR A 146 -9.68 5.01 -14.58
C THR A 146 -8.42 4.25 -14.19
N ILE A 147 -7.28 4.95 -14.22
CA ILE A 147 -5.99 4.47 -13.73
C ILE A 147 -5.58 5.39 -12.59
N ILE A 148 -5.14 4.80 -11.49
CA ILE A 148 -4.58 5.52 -10.35
C ILE A 148 -3.22 4.92 -10.05
N GLY A 149 -2.19 5.77 -10.07
CA GLY A 149 -0.82 5.43 -9.70
C GLY A 149 -0.33 6.19 -8.47
N ILE A 150 0.72 5.67 -7.84
CA ILE A 150 1.42 6.32 -6.72
C ILE A 150 2.89 6.41 -7.09
N GLU A 151 3.42 7.61 -7.15
CA GLU A 151 4.86 7.82 -7.30
C GLU A 151 5.61 7.22 -6.10
N PRO A 152 6.79 6.62 -6.29
CA PRO A 152 7.52 6.00 -5.19
C PRO A 152 7.76 6.92 -3.99
N THR A 153 8.03 8.20 -4.24
CA THR A 153 8.24 9.24 -3.22
C THR A 153 6.97 9.60 -2.45
N LYS A 154 5.80 9.13 -2.89
CA LYS A 154 4.48 9.39 -2.30
C LYS A 154 3.88 8.19 -1.57
N ILE A 155 4.57 7.05 -1.53
CA ILE A 155 4.08 5.84 -0.85
C ILE A 155 3.83 6.11 0.64
N GLU A 156 4.79 6.71 1.32
CA GLU A 156 4.67 6.94 2.77
C GLU A 156 3.55 7.93 3.11
N CYS A 157 3.45 9.06 2.38
CA CYS A 157 2.36 10.01 2.62
C CYS A 157 0.99 9.41 2.30
N PHE A 158 0.88 8.60 1.25
CA PHE A 158 -0.35 7.88 0.92
C PHE A 158 -0.80 6.95 2.07
N LEU A 159 0.12 6.19 2.65
CA LEU A 159 -0.20 5.31 3.79
C LEU A 159 -0.56 6.13 5.04
N ASN A 160 0.11 7.26 5.28
CA ASN A 160 -0.24 8.18 6.37
C ASN A 160 -1.65 8.76 6.22
N ASP A 161 -2.04 9.15 5.00
CA ASP A 161 -3.36 9.70 4.75
C ASP A 161 -4.47 8.64 4.93
N ILE A 162 -4.20 7.38 4.56
CA ILE A 162 -5.10 6.27 4.89
C ILE A 162 -5.27 6.11 6.40
N LEU A 163 -4.18 6.16 7.16
CA LEU A 163 -4.24 6.06 8.63
C LEU A 163 -5.06 7.21 9.23
N LYS A 164 -4.87 8.44 8.75
CA LYS A 164 -5.64 9.61 9.19
C LYS A 164 -7.13 9.50 8.90
N CYS A 165 -7.52 8.78 7.84
CA CYS A 165 -8.93 8.47 7.57
C CYS A 165 -9.56 7.52 8.61
N PHE A 166 -8.75 6.77 9.35
CA PHE A 166 -9.21 5.98 10.49
C PHE A 166 -9.20 6.79 11.78
N ASP A 167 -8.07 7.44 12.08
CA ASP A 167 -7.90 8.32 13.23
C ASP A 167 -6.60 9.14 13.05
N ASN A 168 -6.65 10.45 13.32
CA ASN A 168 -5.47 11.32 13.21
C ASN A 168 -4.37 10.97 14.22
N GLY A 169 -4.74 10.43 15.39
CA GLY A 169 -3.80 10.03 16.44
C GLY A 169 -2.98 8.77 16.11
N LEU A 170 -3.30 8.04 15.04
CA LEU A 170 -2.55 6.82 14.67
C LEU A 170 -1.11 7.10 14.26
N ILE A 171 -0.85 8.28 13.67
CA ILE A 171 0.52 8.66 13.29
C ILE A 171 1.35 8.94 14.55
N GLU A 172 0.79 9.67 15.50
CA GLU A 172 1.44 9.97 16.79
C GLU A 172 1.67 8.68 17.58
N TYR A 173 0.68 7.79 17.63
CA TYR A 173 0.78 6.48 18.24
C TYR A 173 1.94 5.63 17.66
N LEU A 174 2.10 5.61 16.34
CA LEU A 174 3.20 4.89 15.68
C LEU A 174 4.58 5.49 15.96
N ASN A 175 4.64 6.79 16.22
CA ASN A 175 5.89 7.50 16.53
C ASN A 175 6.25 7.44 18.03
N GLY A 176 5.46 6.77 18.87
CA GLY A 176 5.76 6.55 20.28
C GLY A 176 5.06 7.49 21.27
N GLY A 177 4.10 8.30 20.80
CA GLY A 177 3.40 9.30 21.62
C GLY A 177 4.16 10.61 21.77
#